data_AF-A0A974NYG7-F1
#
_entry.id   AF-A0A974NYG7-F1
#
_cell.length_a   1.000
_cell.length_b   1.000
_cell.length_c   1.000
_cell.angle_alpha   90.00
_cell.angle_beta   90.00
_cell.angle_gamma   90.00
#
_symmetry.space_group_name_H-M   'P 1'
#
loop_
_entity.id
_entity.type
_entity.pdbx_description
1 polymer ?
#
loop_
_entity_poly.entity_id
_entity_poly.type
_entity_poly.pdbx_seq_one_letter_code
_entity_poly.pdbx_strand_id
1 'polypeptide(L)' 'MKSLRRFDLMRLLAPGPEDPLWEAEKSGWRCFVMGNDRCHYRRGSKLRTAWQNGYDAASRSTDPAGLML' A
#
# COMPACT_ATOMS: atom_id res chain seq x y z
N MET A 1 11.93 -20.52 37.26
CA MET A 1 11.65 -21.31 36.04
C MET A 1 11.57 -20.35 34.86
N LYS A 2 12.47 -20.46 33.87
CA LYS A 2 12.40 -19.65 32.64
C LYS A 2 11.20 -20.14 31.82
N SER A 3 10.16 -19.32 31.75
CA SER A 3 9.06 -19.52 30.81
C SER A 3 9.63 -19.44 29.39
N LEU A 4 9.70 -20.58 28.70
CA LEU A 4 9.96 -20.62 27.27
C LEU A 4 8.76 -19.91 26.62
N ARG A 5 8.99 -18.70 26.11
CA ARG A 5 8.01 -17.98 25.29
C ARG A 5 7.67 -18.87 24.10
N ARG A 6 6.59 -19.65 24.22
CA ARG A 6 5.98 -20.36 23.10
C ARG A 6 5.49 -19.29 22.15
N PHE A 7 6.20 -19.11 21.04
CA PHE A 7 5.71 -18.32 19.94
C PHE A 7 4.63 -19.13 19.23
N ASP A 8 3.43 -18.59 19.20
CA ASP A 8 2.36 -19.12 18.36
C ASP A 8 2.70 -18.77 16.90
N LEU A 9 3.14 -19.79 16.16
CA LEU A 9 3.50 -19.66 14.75
C LEU A 9 2.33 -19.12 13.93
N MET A 10 1.09 -19.49 14.26
CA MET A 10 -0.09 -19.02 13.53
C MET A 10 -0.33 -17.54 13.75
N ARG A 11 0.03 -17.01 14.92
CA ARG A 11 -0.02 -15.58 15.21
C ARG A 11 1.09 -14.79 14.50
N LEU A 12 2.24 -15.41 14.25
CA LEU A 12 3.34 -14.77 13.49
C LEU A 12 3.07 -14.77 11.98
N LEU A 13 2.35 -15.79 11.49
CA LEU A 13 1.93 -15.89 10.09
C LEU A 13 0.60 -15.17 9.81
N ALA A 14 -0.09 -14.70 10.85
CA ALA A 14 -1.29 -13.91 10.69
C ALA A 14 -0.95 -12.63 9.89
N PRO A 15 -1.88 -12.16 9.03
CA PRO A 15 -1.70 -10.89 8.35
C PRO A 15 -1.36 -9.80 9.36
N GLY A 16 -0.24 -9.11 9.13
CA GLY A 16 0.12 -7.95 9.91
C GLY A 16 -0.91 -6.84 9.74
N PRO A 17 -0.90 -5.83 10.63
CA PRO A 17 -1.69 -4.63 10.40
C PRO A 17 -1.33 -4.02 9.05
N GLU A 18 -2.33 -3.57 8.30
CA GLU A 18 -2.13 -2.88 7.03
C GLU A 18 -1.28 -1.62 7.25
N ASP A 19 -0.24 -1.45 6.43
CA ASP A 19 0.55 -0.21 6.42
C ASP A 19 -0.24 0.87 5.65
N PRO A 20 -0.69 1.94 6.30
CA PRO A 20 -1.51 2.96 5.65
C PRO A 20 -0.81 3.67 4.49
N LEU A 21 0.53 3.77 4.52
CA LEU A 21 1.29 4.37 3.42
C LEU A 21 1.32 3.44 2.21
N TRP A 22 1.50 2.14 2.44
CA TRP A 22 1.43 1.14 1.38
C TRP A 22 0.04 1.06 0.74
N GLU A 23 -1.02 1.10 1.54
CA GLU A 23 -2.39 1.15 1.03
C GLU A 23 -2.65 2.41 0.20
N ALA A 24 -2.11 3.56 0.64
CA ALA A 24 -2.18 4.80 -0.12
C ALA A 24 -1.45 4.69 -1.47
N GLU A 25 -0.24 4.14 -1.50
CA GLU A 25 0.51 3.87 -2.74
C GLU A 25 -0.27 2.96 -3.71
N LYS A 26 -0.78 1.82 -3.24
CA LYS A 26 -1.61 0.92 -4.06
C LYS A 26 -2.84 1.62 -4.61
N SER A 27 -3.50 2.44 -3.80
CA SER A 27 -4.69 3.18 -4.26
C SER A 27 -4.34 4.22 -5.32
N GLY A 28 -3.17 4.86 -5.25
CA GLY A 28 -2.65 5.74 -6.31
C GLY A 28 -2.40 5.01 -7.63
N TRP A 29 -1.79 3.83 -7.55
CA TRP A 29 -1.58 2.97 -8.71
C TRP A 29 -2.90 2.59 -9.39
N ARG A 30 -3.88 2.12 -8.60
CA ARG A 30 -5.23 1.76 -9.11
C ARG A 30 -5.93 2.94 -9.75
N CYS A 31 -5.81 4.12 -9.15
CA CYS A 31 -6.31 5.38 -9.70
C CYS A 31 -5.75 5.64 -11.11
N PHE A 32 -4.44 5.50 -11.32
CA PHE A 32 -3.85 5.64 -12.65
C PHE A 32 -4.41 4.63 -13.65
N VAL A 33 -4.42 3.33 -13.29
CA VAL A 33 -4.93 2.25 -14.16
C VAL A 33 -6.39 2.48 -14.57
N MET A 34 -7.20 2.98 -13.64
CA MET A 34 -8.62 3.26 -13.87
C MET A 34 -8.89 4.64 -14.50
N GLY A 35 -7.86 5.42 -14.83
CA GLY A 35 -7.99 6.75 -15.42
C GLY A 35 -8.58 7.80 -14.48
N ASN A 36 -8.37 7.67 -13.16
CA ASN A 36 -8.86 8.57 -12.13
C ASN A 36 -7.71 9.36 -11.48
N ASP A 37 -7.65 10.66 -11.70
CA ASP A 37 -6.62 11.55 -11.15
C ASP A 37 -6.93 12.13 -9.75
N ARG A 38 -8.08 11.76 -9.17
CA ARG A 38 -8.54 12.34 -7.90
C ARG A 38 -7.97 11.63 -6.69
N CYS A 39 -7.04 12.29 -6.01
CA CYS A 39 -6.59 11.89 -4.68
C CYS A 39 -7.64 12.25 -3.61
N HIS A 40 -8.02 11.29 -2.76
CA HIS A 40 -8.97 11.48 -1.65
C HIS A 40 -8.31 11.85 -0.31
N TYR A 41 -6.97 11.80 -0.22
CA TYR A 41 -6.24 12.14 1.00
C TYR A 41 -6.08 13.66 1.18
N ARG A 42 -6.03 14.09 2.44
CA ARG A 42 -5.83 15.49 2.81
C ARG A 42 -4.53 16.05 2.19
N ARG A 43 -4.60 17.26 1.64
CA ARG A 43 -3.43 17.99 1.12
C ARG A 43 -2.35 18.13 2.19
N GLY A 44 -1.09 17.84 1.82
CA GLY A 44 0.07 17.89 2.72
C GLY A 44 0.24 16.69 3.65
N SER A 45 -0.67 15.71 3.64
CA SER A 45 -0.51 14.48 4.42
C SER A 45 0.53 13.53 3.79
N LYS A 46 1.18 12.73 4.62
CA LYS A 46 2.07 11.64 4.16
C LYS A 46 1.33 10.64 3.27
N LEU A 47 0.05 10.39 3.55
CA LEU A 47 -0.81 9.52 2.74
C LEU A 47 -1.01 10.07 1.33
N ARG A 48 -1.17 11.39 1.17
CA ARG A 48 -1.25 12.01 -0.16
C ARG A 48 0.06 11.88 -0.93
N THR A 49 1.21 12.02 -0.26
CA THR A 49 2.51 11.80 -0.89
C THR A 49 2.67 10.35 -1.33
N ALA A 50 2.35 9.39 -0.47
CA ALA A 50 2.36 7.97 -0.79
C ALA A 50 1.43 7.65 -1.98
N TRP A 51 0.20 8.16 -1.96
CA TRP A 51 -0.72 8.05 -3.10
C TRP A 51 -0.12 8.58 -4.41
N GLN A 52 0.51 9.77 -4.37
CA GLN A 52 1.12 10.36 -5.56
C GLN A 52 2.29 9.50 -6.07
N ASN A 53 3.11 8.94 -5.17
CA ASN A 53 4.20 8.04 -5.54
C ASN A 53 3.68 6.84 -6.33
N GLY A 54 2.59 6.21 -5.86
CA GLY A 54 1.97 5.08 -6.54
C GLY A 54 1.38 5.44 -7.90
N TYR A 55 0.72 6.59 -8.00
CA TYR A 55 0.18 7.11 -9.26
C TYR A 55 1.30 7.37 -10.29
N ASP A 56 2.37 8.04 -9.86
CA ASP A 56 3.53 8.36 -10.70
C ASP A 56 4.33 7.11 -11.09
N ALA A 57 4.39 6.11 -10.21
CA ALA A 57 5.02 4.83 -10.52
C ALA A 57 4.22 4.07 -11.59
N ALA A 58 2.90 4.03 -11.47
CA ALA A 58 2.03 3.43 -12.47
C ALA A 58 2.15 4.15 -13.82
N SER A 59 2.24 5.49 -13.83
CA SER A 59 2.37 6.26 -15.08
C SER A 59 3.69 6.05 -15.82
N ARG A 60 4.72 5.59 -15.12
CA ARG A 60 6.02 5.23 -15.69
C ARG A 60 6.14 3.74 -16.02
N SER A 61 5.16 2.93 -15.63
CA SER A 61 5.16 1.49 -15.87
C SER A 61 4.84 1.18 -17.34
N THR A 62 5.53 0.20 -17.90
CA THR A 62 5.23 -0.35 -19.23
C THR A 62 3.98 -1.23 -19.25
N ASP A 63 3.61 -1.79 -18.09
CA ASP A 63 2.40 -2.60 -17.91
C ASP A 63 1.78 -2.33 -16.53
N PRO A 64 1.14 -1.17 -16.33
CA PRO A 64 0.55 -0.80 -15.05
C PRO A 64 -0.68 -1.66 -14.71
N ALA A 65 -1.41 -2.15 -15.71
CA ALA A 65 -2.58 -3.00 -15.48
C ALA A 65 -2.19 -4.42 -15.07
N GLY A 66 -1.19 -5.03 -15.72
CA GLY A 66 -0.73 -6.38 -15.40
C GLY A 66 0.06 -6.49 -14.10
N LEU A 67 0.64 -5.39 -13.61
CA LEU A 67 1.35 -5.31 -12.32
C LEU A 67 0.46 -4.83 -11.15
N MET A 68 -0.83 -4.59 -11.39
CA MET A 68 -1.76 -4.16 -10.37
C MET A 68 -2.14 -5.35 -9.47
N LEU A 69 -1.66 -5.32 -8.21
CA LEU A 69 -2.02 -6.28 -7.16
C LEU A 69 -3.45 -6.07 -6.61
#